data_AF-A0AAI9V7L7-F1
#
_entry.id   AF-A0AAI9V7L7-F1
#
_cell.length_a   1.000
_cell.length_b   1.000
_cell.length_c   1.000
_cell.angle_alpha   90.00
_cell.angle_beta   90.00
_cell.angle_gamma   90.00
#
_symmetry.space_group_name_H-M   'P 1'
#
loop_
_entity.id
_entity.type
_entity.pdbx_description
1 polymer ?
#
loop_
_entity_poly.entity_id
_entity_poly.type
_entity_poly.pdbx_seq_one_letter_code
_entity_poly.pdbx_strand_id
1 'polypeptide(L)'
;MSYTKANHNASYPAISASNPASSAAAATSFAPAGAKALILIGRRTELLTKTAAIISQKGPDVQVRLHGADISDVKTLKSVMAETVSTFGQIGIFIHAAGVLLSLGPISTMPVEELWKALEVKINGTLNVAQSLLAISTSEKSAGLKPVLLKLS
;
A
#
# COMPACT_ATOMS: atom_id res chain seq x y z
N MET A 1 -39.90 8.71 11.58
CA MET A 1 -38.48 8.33 11.68
C MET A 1 -37.66 9.60 11.68
N SER A 2 -37.02 9.94 12.81
CA SER A 2 -36.18 11.14 12.92
C SER A 2 -34.74 10.74 12.67
N TYR A 3 -34.13 11.21 11.58
CA TYR A 3 -32.71 11.04 11.33
C TYR A 3 -31.94 12.07 12.18
N THR A 4 -30.97 11.60 12.96
CA THR A 4 -30.08 12.47 13.74
C THR A 4 -29.25 13.33 12.78
N LYS A 5 -29.48 14.66 12.77
CA LYS A 5 -28.68 15.67 12.05
C LYS A 5 -27.30 15.90 12.70
N ALA A 6 -26.62 14.84 13.12
CA ALA A 6 -25.28 14.95 13.66
C ALA A 6 -24.27 14.89 12.52
N ASN A 7 -23.82 16.05 12.05
CA ASN A 7 -22.67 16.13 11.16
C ASN A 7 -21.41 15.75 11.97
N HIS A 8 -20.91 14.54 11.79
CA HIS A 8 -19.61 14.13 12.34
C HIS A 8 -18.50 14.90 11.61
N ASN A 9 -18.03 16.01 12.18
CA ASN A 9 -16.88 16.78 11.67
C ASN A 9 -15.54 16.40 12.35
N ALA A 10 -15.62 15.61 13.44
CA ALA A 10 -14.45 15.25 14.22
C ALA A 10 -13.48 14.43 13.38
N SER A 11 -12.21 14.86 13.35
CA SER A 11 -11.14 14.08 12.72
C SER A 11 -10.83 12.87 13.59
N TYR A 12 -10.98 11.67 13.04
CA TYR A 12 -10.67 10.41 13.72
C TYR A 12 -9.24 9.97 13.38
N PRO A 13 -8.28 10.06 14.32
CA PRO A 13 -6.89 9.69 14.03
C PRO A 13 -6.74 8.24 13.57
N ALA A 14 -7.62 7.35 14.04
CA ALA A 14 -7.62 5.93 13.68
C ALA A 14 -8.01 5.64 12.22
N ILE A 15 -8.76 6.54 11.56
CA ILE A 15 -9.31 6.35 10.21
C ILE A 15 -8.66 7.31 9.20
N SER A 16 -7.71 8.15 9.65
CA SER A 16 -7.02 9.08 8.77
C SER A 16 -6.20 8.33 7.71
N ALA A 17 -6.44 8.64 6.43
CA ALA A 17 -5.65 8.12 5.32
C ALA A 17 -4.17 8.59 5.35
N SER A 18 -3.81 9.55 6.22
CA SER A 18 -2.44 10.05 6.41
C SER A 18 -1.76 9.35 7.56
N ASN A 19 -2.50 8.56 8.36
CA ASN A 19 -1.96 7.79 9.45
C ASN A 19 -1.23 6.56 8.87
N PRO A 20 0.11 6.51 8.94
CA PRO A 20 0.86 5.36 8.44
C PRO A 20 0.47 4.05 9.15
N ALA A 21 -0.14 4.15 10.34
CA ALA A 21 -0.53 3.02 11.17
C ALA A 21 -1.55 2.08 10.50
N SER A 22 -2.49 2.57 9.69
CA SER A 22 -3.48 1.71 9.01
C SER A 22 -2.83 0.85 7.93
N SER A 23 -1.98 1.46 7.11
CA SER A 23 -1.21 0.76 6.08
C SER A 23 -0.12 -0.16 6.68
N ALA A 24 0.46 0.21 7.83
CA ALA A 24 1.46 -0.59 8.53
C ALA A 24 0.81 -1.80 9.23
N ALA A 25 -0.37 -1.62 9.82
CA ALA A 25 -1.13 -2.71 10.45
C ALA A 25 -1.38 -3.85 9.45
N ALA A 26 -1.84 -3.53 8.24
CA ALA A 26 -2.08 -4.50 7.18
C ALA A 26 -0.83 -5.32 6.82
N ALA A 27 0.34 -4.70 6.63
CA ALA A 27 1.57 -5.46 6.37
C ALA A 27 1.99 -6.30 7.59
N THR A 28 1.89 -5.75 8.80
CA THR A 28 2.31 -6.45 10.02
C THR A 28 1.42 -7.65 10.39
N SER A 29 0.17 -7.71 9.92
CA SER A 29 -0.71 -8.86 10.14
C SER A 29 -0.36 -10.07 9.28
N PHE A 30 0.34 -9.89 8.15
CA PHE A 30 0.80 -11.00 7.32
C PHE A 30 2.08 -11.67 7.83
N ALA A 31 2.82 -10.99 8.72
CA ALA A 31 4.01 -11.56 9.35
C ALA A 31 3.69 -12.85 10.15
N PRO A 32 2.75 -12.85 11.11
CA PRO A 32 2.37 -14.07 11.82
C PRO A 32 1.60 -15.07 10.94
N ALA A 33 1.07 -14.65 9.80
CA ALA A 33 0.39 -15.54 8.84
C ALA A 33 1.37 -16.40 8.02
N GLY A 34 2.68 -16.29 8.25
CA GLY A 34 3.69 -17.13 7.60
C GLY A 34 4.00 -16.74 6.16
N ALA A 35 3.85 -15.46 5.81
CA ALA A 35 4.26 -14.94 4.51
C ALA A 35 5.75 -15.26 4.24
N LYS A 36 6.10 -15.62 3.00
CA LYS A 36 7.50 -15.91 2.62
C LYS A 36 8.35 -14.64 2.65
N ALA A 37 7.78 -13.56 2.12
CA ALA A 37 8.41 -12.26 2.06
C ALA A 37 7.38 -11.12 2.06
N LEU A 38 7.77 -9.98 2.60
CA LEU A 38 7.04 -8.71 2.60
C LEU A 38 7.91 -7.63 1.92
N ILE A 39 7.45 -7.15 0.77
CA ILE A 39 8.11 -6.08 0.00
C ILE A 39 7.37 -4.78 0.30
N LEU A 40 8.03 -3.85 0.97
CA LEU A 40 7.45 -2.56 1.36
C LEU A 40 8.00 -1.46 0.44
N ILE A 41 7.10 -0.78 -0.26
CA ILE A 41 7.45 0.32 -1.17
C ILE A 41 6.81 1.60 -0.68
N GLY A 42 7.57 2.68 -0.66
CA GLY A 42 7.03 4.00 -0.37
C GLY A 42 8.09 5.08 -0.29
N ARG A 43 7.65 6.34 -0.34
CA ARG A 43 8.56 7.50 -0.41
C ARG A 43 9.29 7.78 0.90
N ARG A 44 8.63 7.45 2.02
CA ARG A 44 9.10 7.74 3.38
C ARG A 44 9.80 6.51 3.95
N THR A 45 11.07 6.35 3.61
CA THR A 45 11.90 5.19 4.00
C THR A 45 11.93 4.98 5.52
N GLU A 46 11.95 6.04 6.32
CA GLU A 46 11.90 5.95 7.78
C GLU A 46 10.67 5.20 8.32
N LEU A 47 9.50 5.41 7.69
CA LEU A 47 8.26 4.71 8.05
C LEU A 47 8.27 3.25 7.59
N LEU A 48 8.93 2.98 6.45
CA LEU A 48 9.16 1.60 5.99
C LEU A 48 10.03 0.85 6.99
N THR A 49 11.12 1.46 7.46
CA THR A 49 12.02 0.87 8.47
C THR A 49 11.30 0.59 9.79
N LYS A 50 10.48 1.52 10.28
CA LYS A 50 9.64 1.29 11.47
C LYS A 50 8.69 0.12 11.29
N THR A 51 8.06 0.01 10.12
CA THR A 51 7.17 -1.10 9.79
C THR A 51 7.92 -2.43 9.73
N ALA A 52 9.12 -2.43 9.13
CA ALA A 52 9.99 -3.60 9.04
C ALA A 52 10.39 -4.12 10.42
N ALA A 53 10.75 -3.23 11.35
CA ALA A 53 11.07 -3.61 12.72
C ALA A 53 9.91 -4.32 13.42
N ILE A 54 8.67 -3.83 13.23
CA ILE A 54 7.47 -4.47 13.79
C ILE A 54 7.22 -5.84 13.15
N ILE A 55 7.43 -5.97 11.83
CA ILE A 55 7.32 -7.24 11.12
C ILE A 55 8.31 -8.27 11.68
N SER A 56 9.59 -7.89 11.82
CA SER A 56 10.64 -8.78 12.32
C SER A 56 10.34 -9.30 13.74
N GLN A 57 9.70 -8.50 14.58
CA GLN A 57 9.27 -8.95 15.92
C GLN A 57 8.12 -9.96 15.86
N LYS A 58 7.20 -9.82 14.89
CA LYS A 58 6.00 -10.66 14.78
C LYS A 58 6.19 -11.91 13.90
N GLY A 59 7.18 -11.90 13.02
CA GLY A 59 7.48 -12.96 12.07
C GLY A 59 8.98 -12.95 11.73
N PRO A 60 9.84 -13.50 12.61
CA PRO A 60 11.30 -13.45 12.43
C PRO A 60 11.79 -14.18 11.16
N ASP A 61 11.04 -15.18 10.69
CA ASP A 61 11.36 -15.95 9.48
C ASP A 61 10.92 -15.25 8.18
N VAL A 62 10.20 -14.13 8.28
CA VAL A 62 9.66 -13.41 7.12
C VAL A 62 10.73 -12.49 6.55
N GLN A 63 11.07 -12.69 5.27
CA GLN A 63 12.02 -11.80 4.60
C GLN A 63 11.37 -10.44 4.30
N VAL A 64 12.02 -9.35 4.69
CA VAL A 64 11.51 -7.99 4.45
C VAL A 64 12.44 -7.25 3.49
N ARG A 65 11.89 -6.66 2.43
CA ARG A 65 12.61 -5.77 1.50
C ARG A 65 11.96 -4.40 1.47
N LEU A 66 12.76 -3.35 1.43
CA LEU A 66 12.30 -1.96 1.43
C LEU A 66 12.73 -1.29 0.13
N HIS A 67 11.81 -0.60 -0.53
CA HIS A 67 12.10 0.19 -1.73
C HIS A 67 11.57 1.61 -1.56
N GLY A 68 12.46 2.60 -1.67
CA GLY A 68 12.09 4.00 -1.73
C GLY A 68 11.58 4.35 -3.13
N ALA A 69 10.28 4.53 -3.31
CA ALA A 69 9.71 4.89 -4.62
C ALA A 69 8.40 5.69 -4.49
N ASP A 70 8.12 6.54 -5.49
CA ASP A 70 6.80 7.12 -5.71
C ASP A 70 5.95 6.16 -6.55
N ILE A 71 4.66 6.05 -6.23
CA ILE A 71 3.71 5.22 -6.98
C ILE A 71 3.43 5.73 -8.39
N SER A 72 3.72 7.00 -8.68
CA SER A 72 3.66 7.53 -10.04
C SER A 72 4.84 7.08 -10.91
N ASP A 73 5.92 6.57 -10.32
CA ASP A 73 7.09 6.07 -11.06
C ASP A 73 6.89 4.60 -11.47
N VAL A 74 6.21 4.44 -12.60
CA VAL A 74 5.89 3.14 -13.19
C VAL A 74 7.15 2.32 -13.50
N LYS A 75 8.26 2.97 -13.86
CA LYS A 75 9.51 2.25 -14.19
C LYS A 75 10.08 1.58 -12.94
N THR A 76 10.16 2.33 -11.84
CA THR A 76 10.63 1.80 -10.56
C THR A 76 9.69 0.70 -10.05
N LEU A 77 8.36 0.89 -10.12
CA LEU A 77 7.41 -0.14 -9.71
C LEU A 77 7.58 -1.44 -10.50
N LYS A 78 7.71 -1.37 -11.83
CA LYS A 78 7.94 -2.55 -12.67
C LYS A 78 9.24 -3.25 -12.32
N SER A 79 10.31 -2.49 -12.06
CA SER A 79 11.60 -3.05 -11.65
C SER A 79 11.50 -3.82 -10.34
N VAL A 80 10.85 -3.24 -9.31
CA VAL A 80 10.71 -3.90 -8.00
C VAL A 80 9.83 -5.15 -8.11
N MET A 81 8.76 -5.07 -8.90
CA MET A 81 7.89 -6.23 -9.18
C MET A 81 8.67 -7.36 -9.87
N ALA A 82 9.47 -7.04 -10.89
CA ALA A 82 10.30 -8.01 -11.60
C ALA A 82 11.37 -8.63 -10.69
N GLU A 83 12.05 -7.83 -9.87
CA GLU A 83 12.99 -8.31 -8.86
C GLU A 83 12.31 -9.25 -7.85
N THR A 84 11.11 -8.89 -7.40
CA THR A 84 10.32 -9.69 -6.46
C THR A 84 9.97 -11.05 -7.05
N VAL A 85 9.49 -11.08 -8.31
CA VAL A 85 9.17 -12.33 -9.01
C VAL A 85 10.43 -13.16 -9.23
N SER A 86 11.52 -12.55 -9.68
CA SER A 86 12.81 -13.24 -9.88
C SER A 86 13.34 -13.88 -8.58
N THR A 87 13.22 -13.17 -7.45
CA THR A 87 13.76 -13.62 -6.17
C THR A 87 12.85 -14.64 -5.47
N PHE A 88 11.55 -14.42 -5.51
CA PHE A 88 10.60 -15.19 -4.69
C PHE A 88 9.68 -16.12 -5.47
N GLY A 89 9.69 -16.03 -6.80
CA GLY A 89 8.95 -16.85 -7.75
C GLY A 89 7.66 -16.19 -8.23
N GLN A 90 6.86 -15.63 -7.33
CA GLN A 90 5.58 -15.00 -7.66
C GLN A 90 5.19 -13.93 -6.64
N ILE A 91 4.21 -13.10 -6.99
CA ILE A 91 3.53 -12.19 -6.06
C ILE A 91 2.14 -12.77 -5.78
N GLY A 92 1.90 -13.22 -4.55
CA GLY A 92 0.64 -13.86 -4.17
C GLY A 92 -0.43 -12.85 -3.75
N ILE A 93 -0.01 -11.76 -3.10
CA ILE A 93 -0.91 -10.72 -2.62
C ILE A 93 -0.24 -9.37 -2.87
N PHE A 94 -1.05 -8.43 -3.34
CA PHE A 94 -0.62 -7.06 -3.56
C PHE A 94 -1.56 -6.12 -2.80
N ILE A 95 -1.01 -5.17 -2.04
CA ILE A 95 -1.79 -4.18 -1.27
C ILE A 95 -1.45 -2.78 -1.76
N HIS A 96 -2.41 -2.15 -2.45
CA HIS A 96 -2.35 -0.73 -2.77
C HIS A 96 -2.89 0.07 -1.57
N ALA A 97 -2.03 0.81 -0.88
CA ALA A 97 -2.44 1.69 0.22
C ALA A 97 -1.86 3.10 0.07
N ALA A 98 -1.48 3.50 -1.15
CA ALA A 98 -0.98 4.84 -1.42
C ALA A 98 -2.15 5.80 -1.63
N GLY A 99 -2.15 6.90 -0.87
CA GLY A 99 -3.17 7.93 -0.95
C GLY A 99 -2.61 9.27 -0.55
N VAL A 100 -2.97 10.31 -1.30
CA VAL A 100 -2.74 11.70 -0.90
C VAL A 100 -3.98 12.17 -0.16
N LEU A 101 -3.79 12.71 1.04
CA LEU A 101 -4.82 13.46 1.73
C LEU A 101 -4.76 14.90 1.27
N LEU A 102 -5.89 15.40 0.79
CA LEU A 102 -6.11 16.83 0.60
C LEU A 102 -6.26 17.52 1.94
N SER A 103 -6.06 18.84 1.95
CA SER A 103 -6.51 19.68 3.05
C SER A 103 -7.98 19.37 3.33
N LEU A 104 -8.26 18.85 4.52
CA LEU A 104 -9.62 18.53 4.94
C LEU A 104 -10.40 19.85 5.07
N GLY A 105 -11.38 20.05 4.20
CA GLY A 105 -12.22 21.25 4.18
C GLY A 105 -13.57 20.98 3.53
N PRO A 106 -14.55 21.87 3.72
CA PRO A 106 -15.84 21.77 3.03
C PRO A 106 -15.66 21.68 1.51
N ILE A 107 -16.43 20.82 0.83
CA ILE A 107 -16.43 20.73 -0.63
C ILE A 107 -16.69 22.10 -1.28
N SER A 108 -17.51 22.94 -0.64
CA SER A 108 -17.82 24.29 -1.10
C SER A 108 -16.63 25.24 -1.16
N THR A 109 -15.53 24.94 -0.48
CA THR A 109 -14.35 25.82 -0.37
C THR A 109 -13.07 25.16 -0.86
N MET A 110 -13.13 23.90 -1.30
CA MET A 110 -11.96 23.16 -1.75
C MET A 110 -11.63 23.52 -3.20
N PRO A 111 -10.35 23.84 -3.54
CA PRO A 111 -9.96 24.04 -4.93
C PRO A 111 -10.19 22.76 -5.74
N VAL A 112 -10.85 22.89 -6.89
CA VAL A 112 -11.20 21.74 -7.76
C VAL A 112 -9.93 21.05 -8.27
N GLU A 113 -8.88 21.83 -8.51
CA GLU A 113 -7.59 21.41 -9.02
C GLU A 113 -6.84 20.55 -7.99
N GLU A 114 -6.92 20.90 -6.71
CA GLU A 114 -6.41 20.06 -5.63
C GLU A 114 -7.18 18.74 -5.57
N LEU A 115 -8.52 18.81 -5.62
CA LEU A 115 -9.37 17.61 -5.64
C LEU A 115 -9.01 16.67 -6.80
N TRP A 116 -8.86 17.23 -8.00
CA TRP A 116 -8.48 16.49 -9.19
C TRP A 116 -7.12 15.81 -9.03
N LYS A 117 -6.13 16.52 -8.50
CA LYS A 117 -4.78 15.98 -8.26
C LYS A 117 -4.79 14.77 -7.31
N ALA A 118 -5.59 14.80 -6.24
CA ALA A 118 -5.68 13.64 -5.35
C ALA A 118 -6.43 12.45 -5.97
N LEU A 119 -7.47 12.72 -6.76
CA LEU A 119 -8.17 11.68 -7.52
C LEU A 119 -7.24 11.05 -8.55
N GLU A 120 -6.47 11.87 -9.28
CA GLU A 120 -5.50 11.41 -10.27
C GLU A 120 -4.48 10.47 -9.63
N VAL A 121 -3.88 10.85 -8.49
CA VAL A 121 -2.91 9.99 -7.79
C VAL A 121 -3.53 8.65 -7.36
N LYS A 122 -4.77 8.67 -6.85
CA LYS A 122 -5.46 7.44 -6.44
C LYS A 122 -5.82 6.54 -7.63
N ILE A 123 -6.41 7.12 -8.67
CA ILE A 123 -6.93 6.38 -9.82
C ILE A 123 -5.76 5.90 -10.69
N ASN A 124 -4.87 6.80 -11.11
CA ASN A 124 -3.73 6.44 -11.95
C ASN A 124 -2.75 5.54 -11.18
N GLY A 125 -2.52 5.82 -9.89
CA GLY A 125 -1.72 4.95 -9.03
C GLY A 125 -2.26 3.53 -8.97
N THR A 126 -3.57 3.37 -8.76
CA THR A 126 -4.23 2.06 -8.73
C THR A 126 -4.15 1.35 -10.08
N LEU A 127 -4.38 2.07 -11.19
CA LEU A 127 -4.32 1.51 -12.54
C LEU A 127 -2.91 1.07 -12.94
N ASN A 128 -1.91 1.92 -12.69
CA ASN A 128 -0.50 1.61 -12.98
C ASN A 128 -0.05 0.34 -12.26
N VAL A 129 -0.50 0.20 -11.02
CA VAL A 129 -0.25 -0.97 -10.19
C VAL A 129 -0.91 -2.22 -10.74
N ALA A 130 -2.20 -2.15 -11.06
CA ALA A 130 -2.93 -3.28 -11.61
C ALA A 130 -2.32 -3.74 -12.94
N GLN A 131 -2.02 -2.80 -13.84
CA GLN A 131 -1.37 -3.09 -15.11
C GLN A 131 0.03 -3.69 -14.92
N SER A 132 0.82 -3.17 -13.98
CA SER A 132 2.17 -3.68 -13.73
C SER A 132 2.14 -5.09 -13.15
N LEU A 133 1.17 -5.39 -12.26
CA LEU A 133 0.97 -6.72 -11.71
C LEU A 133 0.52 -7.72 -12.78
N LEU A 134 -0.43 -7.33 -13.64
CA LEU A 134 -0.91 -8.18 -14.73
C LEU A 134 0.17 -8.46 -15.79
N ALA A 135 1.08 -7.50 -16.01
CA ALA A 135 2.19 -7.68 -16.95
C ALA A 135 3.23 -8.70 -16.48
N ILE A 136 3.31 -8.97 -15.16
CA ILE A 136 4.26 -9.94 -14.58
C ILE A 136 3.61 -11.24 -14.13
N SER A 137 2.28 -11.29 -14.01
CA SER A 137 1.58 -12.50 -13.59
C SER A 137 1.63 -13.54 -14.72
N THR A 138 2.48 -14.56 -14.55
CA THR A 138 2.45 -15.76 -15.37
C THR A 138 1.22 -16.60 -15.00
N SER A 139 0.61 -17.25 -16.00
CA SER A 139 -0.67 -17.97 -15.91
C SER A 139 -0.70 -19.18 -14.95
N GLU A 140 0.35 -19.44 -14.18
CA GLU A 140 0.44 -20.65 -13.36
C GLU A 140 0.00 -20.41 -11.92
N LYS A 141 -1.15 -20.98 -11.56
CA LYS A 141 -1.56 -21.14 -10.16
C LYS A 141 -0.63 -22.16 -9.48
N SER A 142 0.35 -21.68 -8.72
CA SER A 142 1.13 -22.56 -7.85
C SER A 142 0.34 -22.90 -6.58
N ALA A 143 -0.40 -24.01 -6.59
CA ALA A 143 -1.03 -24.51 -5.38
C ALA A 143 0.06 -24.88 -4.34
N GLY A 144 0.02 -24.27 -3.15
CA GLY A 144 0.89 -24.63 -2.02
C GLY A 144 2.11 -23.75 -1.74
N LEU A 145 2.39 -22.70 -2.53
CA LEU A 145 3.47 -21.75 -2.23
C LEU A 145 3.05 -20.71 -1.17
N LYS A 146 3.94 -20.45 -0.20
CA LYS A 146 3.76 -19.36 0.78
C LYS A 146 3.66 -18.00 0.06
N PRO A 147 2.68 -17.15 0.40
CA PRO A 147 2.43 -15.91 -0.33
C PRO A 147 3.58 -14.91 -0.11
N VAL A 148 3.90 -14.18 -1.18
CA VAL A 148 4.75 -12.99 -1.15
C VAL A 148 3.82 -11.79 -1.23
N LEU A 149 3.98 -10.87 -0.30
CA LEU A 149 3.17 -9.66 -0.22
C LEU A 149 3.97 -8.48 -0.74
N LEU A 150 3.37 -7.67 -1.62
CA LEU A 150 3.94 -6.40 -2.02
C LEU A 150 3.00 -5.26 -1.60
N LYS A 151 3.48 -4.38 -0.71
CA LYS A 151 2.75 -3.23 -0.19
C LYS A 151 3.28 -1.95 -0.81
N LEU A 152 2.38 -1.08 -1.24
CA LEU A 152 2.69 0.30 -1.60
C LEU A 152 2.05 1.30 -0.61
N SER A 153 2.81 2.33 -0.20
CA SER A 153 2.34 3.43 0.67
C SER A 153 2.98 4.78 0.36
#